data_AF-A0A381Z7F0-F1
#
_entry.id   AF-A0A381Z7F0-F1
#
_cell.length_a   1.000
_cell.length_b   1.000
_cell.length_c   1.000
_cell.angle_alpha   90.00
_cell.angle_beta   90.00
_cell.angle_gamma   90.00
#
_symmetry.space_group_name_H-M   'P 1'
#
loop_
_entity.id
_entity.type
_entity.pdbx_description
1 polymer ?
#
loop_
_entity_poly.entity_id
_entity_poly.type
_entity_poly.pdbx_seq_one_letter_code
_entity_poly.pdbx_strand_id
1 'polypeptide(L)'
;MRLLYLLLFGRILFGQDLFDPYKVHMLDIQFYDTDYDQILQDRWEIDDKTYEIANIIFNGDTLDSVGVRYKGNSTFWWTQAVGSPKFPLNIDLDLIHDDQDLLGYNKVKLSNSIFDATFVRESIG
;
A
#
# COMPACT_ATOMS: atom_id res chain seq x y z
N MET A 1 -35.42 -30.41 37.55
CA MET A 1 -34.43 -30.27 36.45
C MET A 1 -34.53 -28.85 35.92
N ARG A 2 -33.48 -28.03 36.07
CA ARG A 2 -33.46 -26.63 35.65
C ARG A 2 -32.61 -26.53 34.39
N LEU A 3 -33.26 -26.36 33.24
CA LEU A 3 -32.62 -26.27 31.94
C LEU A 3 -31.99 -24.87 31.81
N LEU A 4 -30.66 -24.81 31.70
CA LEU A 4 -29.91 -23.56 31.52
C LEU A 4 -29.72 -23.33 30.02
N TYR A 5 -30.39 -22.31 29.47
CA TYR A 5 -30.19 -21.87 28.09
C TYR A 5 -28.99 -20.93 28.01
N LEU A 6 -27.96 -21.32 27.27
CA LEU A 6 -26.79 -20.49 26.96
C LEU A 6 -27.05 -19.74 25.64
N LEU A 7 -27.37 -18.44 25.72
CA LEU A 7 -27.51 -17.58 24.55
C LEU A 7 -26.12 -17.11 24.09
N LEU A 8 -25.62 -17.71 23.01
CA LEU A 8 -24.45 -17.23 22.28
C LEU A 8 -24.87 -16.04 21.40
N PHE A 9 -24.62 -14.82 21.86
CA PHE A 9 -24.62 -13.63 21.00
C PHE A 9 -23.37 -13.67 20.12
N GLY A 10 -23.49 -14.27 18.93
CA GLY A 10 -22.47 -14.12 17.89
C GLY A 10 -22.41 -12.66 17.46
N ARG A 11 -21.27 -11.99 17.68
CA ARG A 11 -21.02 -10.70 17.03
C ARG A 11 -20.70 -10.98 15.58
N ILE A 12 -21.49 -10.39 14.68
CA ILE A 12 -21.11 -10.33 13.26
C ILE A 12 -19.95 -9.33 13.19
N LEU A 13 -18.73 -9.85 13.03
CA LEU A 13 -17.57 -9.05 12.65
C LEU A 13 -17.72 -8.78 11.15
N PHE A 14 -17.98 -7.52 10.79
CA PHE A 14 -17.81 -7.09 9.41
C PHE A 14 -16.31 -6.95 9.17
N GLY A 15 -15.79 -7.68 8.17
CA GLY A 15 -14.42 -7.49 7.69
C GLY A 15 -14.26 -6.06 7.19
N GLN A 16 -13.10 -5.45 7.47
CA GLN A 16 -12.76 -4.17 6.86
C GLN A 16 -12.29 -4.41 5.43
N ASP A 17 -12.76 -3.60 4.49
CA ASP A 17 -12.32 -3.60 3.10
C ASP A 17 -11.31 -2.47 2.89
N LEU A 18 -10.22 -2.77 2.19
CA LEU A 18 -9.18 -1.79 1.83
C LEU A 18 -9.71 -0.72 0.88
N PHE A 19 -10.69 -1.06 0.05
CA PHE A 19 -11.22 -0.19 -1.02
C PHE A 19 -12.64 0.33 -0.74
N ASP A 20 -13.09 0.34 0.53
CA ASP A 20 -14.34 1.00 0.90
C ASP A 20 -14.28 2.51 0.57
N PRO A 21 -15.11 3.03 -0.35
CA PRO A 21 -15.03 4.42 -0.79
C PRO A 21 -15.41 5.43 0.29
N TYR A 22 -16.02 4.99 1.40
CA TYR A 22 -16.40 5.84 2.52
C TYR A 22 -15.38 5.83 3.67
N LYS A 23 -14.25 5.13 3.48
CA LYS A 23 -13.21 5.01 4.49
C LYS A 23 -11.85 5.42 3.95
N VAL A 24 -11.15 6.26 4.71
CA VAL A 24 -9.77 6.65 4.40
C VAL A 24 -8.83 5.87 5.31
N HIS A 25 -7.85 5.20 4.71
CA HIS A 25 -6.78 4.52 5.42
C HIS A 25 -5.51 5.39 5.45
N MET A 26 -4.76 5.29 6.54
CA MET A 26 -3.42 5.85 6.63
C MET A 26 -2.39 4.74 6.39
N LEU A 27 -1.42 5.03 5.52
CA LEU A 27 -0.30 4.16 5.21
C LEU A 27 0.96 5.01 5.26
N ASP A 28 1.74 4.86 6.33
CA ASP A 28 3.02 5.54 6.54
C ASP A 28 4.16 4.57 6.17
N ILE A 29 4.99 4.95 5.20
CA ILE A 29 6.08 4.12 4.67
C ILE A 29 7.39 4.65 5.25
N GLN A 30 8.07 3.82 6.03
CA GLN A 30 9.29 4.16 6.74
C GLN A 30 10.44 3.33 6.17
N PHE A 31 11.20 3.93 5.25
CA PHE A 31 12.39 3.31 4.70
C PHE A 31 13.50 3.23 5.74
N TYR A 32 14.24 2.12 5.70
CA TYR A 32 15.43 1.94 6.54
C TYR A 32 16.62 2.78 6.04
N ASP A 33 16.74 2.93 4.72
CA ASP A 33 17.75 3.78 4.09
C ASP A 33 17.20 5.18 3.85
N THR A 34 17.95 6.21 4.26
CA THR A 34 17.57 7.61 4.02
C THR A 34 17.70 8.02 2.56
N ASP A 35 18.50 7.29 1.78
CA ASP A 35 18.73 7.54 0.35
C ASP A 35 17.76 6.74 -0.55
N TYR A 36 16.69 6.17 0.03
CA TYR A 36 15.72 5.32 -0.69
C TYR A 36 15.22 5.92 -2.00
N ASP A 37 14.99 7.25 -2.03
CA ASP A 37 14.45 7.92 -3.22
C ASP A 37 15.44 7.83 -4.38
N GLN A 38 16.71 8.16 -4.15
CA GLN A 38 17.75 8.06 -5.16
C GLN A 38 17.91 6.62 -5.63
N ILE A 39 17.97 5.66 -4.71
CA ILE A 39 18.11 4.23 -5.02
C ILE A 39 16.97 3.74 -5.91
N LEU A 40 15.73 4.10 -5.57
CA LEU A 40 14.55 3.69 -6.34
C LEU A 40 14.46 4.38 -7.70
N GLN A 41 14.92 5.63 -7.82
CA GLN A 41 15.02 6.32 -9.12
C GLN A 41 16.08 5.66 -10.01
N ASP A 42 17.29 5.40 -9.50
CA ASP A 42 18.37 4.74 -10.23
C ASP A 42 17.94 3.36 -10.76
N ARG A 43 17.25 2.58 -9.93
CA ARG A 43 16.67 1.29 -10.35
C ARG A 43 15.66 1.44 -11.46
N TRP A 44 14.79 2.44 -11.39
CA TRP A 44 13.81 2.68 -12.44
C TRP A 44 14.49 2.98 -13.79
N GLU A 45 15.57 3.78 -13.79
CA GLU A 45 16.30 4.16 -15.01
C GLU A 45 16.88 2.95 -15.76
N ILE A 46 17.33 1.93 -15.03
CA ILE A 46 17.89 0.70 -15.60
C ILE A 46 16.87 -0.45 -15.71
N ASP A 47 15.59 -0.15 -15.51
CA ASP A 47 14.49 -1.13 -15.47
C ASP A 47 14.63 -2.24 -14.41
N ASP A 48 15.40 -2.00 -13.35
CA ASP A 48 15.50 -2.90 -12.21
C ASP A 48 14.17 -2.88 -11.41
N LYS A 49 13.60 -4.07 -11.18
CA LYS A 49 12.33 -4.29 -10.48
C LYS A 49 12.51 -4.80 -9.06
N THR A 50 13.72 -4.77 -8.53
CA THR A 50 13.98 -5.04 -7.11
C THR A 50 13.37 -3.96 -6.21
N TYR A 51 13.27 -4.28 -4.92
CA TYR A 51 12.59 -3.47 -3.92
C TYR A 51 13.59 -2.90 -2.92
N GLU A 52 13.32 -1.71 -2.41
CA GLU A 52 13.84 -1.28 -1.12
C GLU A 52 12.96 -1.83 0.00
N ILE A 53 13.57 -2.20 1.12
CA ILE A 53 12.84 -2.73 2.28
C ILE A 53 12.44 -1.57 3.19
N ALA A 54 11.20 -1.61 3.67
CA ALA A 54 10.63 -0.59 4.55
C ALA A 54 9.67 -1.19 5.58
N ASN A 55 9.35 -0.41 6.60
CA ASN A 55 8.18 -0.64 7.45
C ASN A 55 6.97 0.09 6.88
N ILE A 56 5.78 -0.49 7.07
CA ILE A 56 4.51 0.21 6.87
C ILE A 56 3.76 0.29 8.19
N ILE A 57 3.34 1.50 8.56
CA ILE A 57 2.35 1.69 9.63
C ILE A 57 0.99 1.93 8.97
N PHE A 58 0.12 0.91 9.02
CA PHE A 58 -1.22 0.93 8.46
C PHE A 58 -2.26 1.11 9.56
N ASN A 59 -2.93 2.28 9.58
CA ASN A 59 -3.89 2.66 10.62
C ASN A 59 -3.40 2.46 12.07
N GLY A 60 -2.09 2.52 12.30
CA GLY A 60 -1.44 2.31 13.60
C GLY A 60 -0.80 0.93 13.78
N ASP A 61 -1.14 -0.06 12.94
CA ASP A 61 -0.53 -1.40 12.99
C ASP A 61 0.71 -1.45 12.09
N THR A 62 1.80 -2.04 12.59
CA THR A 62 3.08 -2.09 11.87
C THR A 62 3.22 -3.41 11.10
N LEU A 63 3.51 -3.31 9.81
CA LEU A 63 4.04 -4.38 8.98
C LEU A 63 5.53 -4.14 8.78
N ASP A 64 6.34 -5.04 9.31
CA ASP A 64 7.79 -4.99 9.14
C ASP A 64 8.20 -5.58 7.80
N SER A 65 9.29 -5.05 7.23
CA SER A 65 10.07 -5.67 6.16
C SER A 65 9.29 -5.93 4.86
N VAL A 66 8.51 -4.94 4.43
CA VAL A 66 7.80 -4.96 3.15
C VAL A 66 8.69 -4.43 2.03
N GLY A 67 8.49 -4.94 0.82
CA GLY A 67 9.17 -4.45 -0.38
C GLY A 67 8.46 -3.23 -0.97
N VAL A 68 9.17 -2.14 -1.21
CA VAL A 68 8.65 -0.92 -1.86
C VAL A 68 9.51 -0.54 -3.05
N ARG A 69 8.87 -0.23 -4.19
CA ARG A 69 9.56 0.30 -5.38
C ARG A 69 8.71 1.26 -6.18
N TYR A 70 9.35 2.08 -7.01
CA TYR A 70 8.64 2.87 -8.00
C TYR A 70 8.07 2.00 -9.14
N LYS A 71 6.95 2.45 -9.71
CA LYS A 71 6.23 1.76 -10.80
C LYS A 71 5.79 2.70 -11.92
N GLY A 72 5.36 2.11 -13.03
CA GLY A 72 4.82 2.85 -14.17
C GLY A 72 5.92 3.44 -15.04
N ASN A 73 5.62 3.63 -16.32
CA ASN A 73 6.56 4.22 -17.28
C ASN A 73 6.28 5.74 -17.37
N SER A 74 5.28 6.13 -18.15
CA SER A 74 4.92 7.54 -18.37
C SER A 74 4.56 8.27 -17.08
N THR A 75 3.88 7.63 -16.13
CA THR A 75 3.50 8.28 -14.87
C THR A 75 4.70 8.58 -13.98
N PHE A 76 5.72 7.71 -13.96
CA PHE A 76 6.98 7.99 -13.27
C PHE A 76 7.75 9.11 -13.97
N TRP A 77 7.96 8.97 -15.29
CA TRP A 77 8.70 9.95 -16.08
C TRP A 77 8.10 11.36 -15.95
N TRP A 78 6.78 11.49 -16.03
CA TRP A 78 6.12 12.77 -15.84
C TRP A 78 6.23 13.31 -14.41
N THR A 79 6.34 12.43 -13.40
CA THR A 79 6.57 12.86 -12.00
C THR A 79 7.90 13.61 -11.90
N GLN A 80 8.97 13.06 -12.48
CA GLN A 80 10.27 13.73 -12.56
C GLN A 80 10.19 15.02 -13.38
N ALA A 81 9.58 14.96 -14.57
CA ALA A 81 9.51 16.08 -15.50
C ALA A 81 8.82 17.33 -14.92
N VAL A 82 7.82 17.15 -14.06
CA VAL A 82 7.11 18.25 -13.39
C VAL A 82 7.65 18.56 -11.99
N GLY A 83 8.66 17.83 -11.52
CA GLY A 83 9.21 17.97 -10.17
C GLY A 83 8.20 17.65 -9.06
N SER A 84 7.28 16.72 -9.30
CA SER A 84 6.30 16.30 -8.30
C SER A 84 6.96 15.36 -7.28
N PRO A 85 6.73 15.53 -5.97
CA PRO A 85 7.23 14.59 -4.97
C PRO A 85 6.41 13.29 -4.91
N LYS A 86 5.25 13.22 -5.57
CA LYS A 86 4.32 12.09 -5.49
C LYS A 86 4.64 11.05 -6.56
N PHE A 87 5.61 10.18 -6.27
CA PHE A 87 5.92 9.05 -7.15
C PHE A 87 4.91 7.90 -7.01
N PRO A 88 4.61 7.19 -8.11
CA PRO A 88 3.78 6.00 -8.09
C PRO A 88 4.55 4.79 -7.51
N LEU A 89 3.93 4.05 -6.60
CA LEU A 89 4.58 2.96 -5.85
C LEU A 89 3.93 1.58 -6.11
N ASN A 90 4.74 0.53 -6.02
CA ASN A 90 4.31 -0.85 -5.89
C ASN A 90 4.88 -1.39 -4.56
N ILE A 91 4.01 -1.93 -3.72
CA ILE A 91 4.30 -2.40 -2.38
C ILE A 91 4.00 -3.89 -2.32
N ASP A 92 4.99 -4.67 -1.96
CA ASP A 92 4.98 -6.13 -1.83
C ASP A 92 5.07 -6.48 -0.34
N LEU A 93 3.94 -6.81 0.28
CA LEU A 93 3.82 -6.94 1.73
C LEU A 93 4.35 -8.28 2.21
N ASP A 94 4.23 -9.32 1.40
CA ASP A 94 4.67 -10.69 1.71
C ASP A 94 6.06 -11.02 1.12
N LEU A 95 6.85 -10.01 0.76
CA LEU A 95 8.18 -10.22 0.16
C LEU A 95 9.13 -10.99 1.11
N ILE A 96 9.03 -10.74 2.42
CA ILE A 96 9.87 -11.36 3.45
C ILE A 96 9.06 -12.28 4.38
N HIS A 97 7.81 -11.92 4.69
CA HIS A 97 6.92 -12.70 5.55
C HIS A 97 5.66 -13.11 4.78
N ASP A 98 5.59 -14.38 4.38
CA ASP A 98 4.57 -14.93 3.47
C ASP A 98 3.09 -14.77 3.95
N ASP A 99 2.87 -14.45 5.24
CA ASP A 99 1.55 -14.30 5.85
C ASP A 99 1.14 -12.82 6.10
N GLN A 100 1.93 -11.86 5.63
CA GLN A 100 1.61 -10.44 5.75
C GLN A 100 0.67 -9.96 4.64
N ASP A 101 -0.44 -9.32 5.05
CA ASP A 101 -1.38 -8.69 4.14
C ASP A 101 -1.96 -7.39 4.70
N LEU A 102 -2.51 -6.57 3.81
CA LEU A 102 -3.35 -5.43 4.14
C LEU A 102 -4.79 -5.77 3.78
N LEU A 103 -5.57 -6.20 4.77
CA LEU A 103 -7.00 -6.51 4.63
C LEU A 103 -7.28 -7.52 3.49
N GLY A 104 -6.46 -8.56 3.39
CA GLY A 104 -6.56 -9.65 2.41
C GLY A 104 -5.74 -9.45 1.14
N TYR A 105 -4.98 -8.35 1.03
CA TYR A 105 -4.13 -8.07 -0.12
C TYR A 105 -2.65 -8.14 0.28
N ASN A 106 -1.87 -8.98 -0.40
CA ASN A 106 -0.42 -9.07 -0.21
C ASN A 106 0.37 -8.04 -1.04
N LYS A 107 -0.28 -7.36 -1.98
CA LYS A 107 0.34 -6.38 -2.87
C LYS A 107 -0.57 -5.19 -3.09
N VAL A 108 -0.04 -3.99 -2.91
CA VAL A 108 -0.77 -2.73 -3.11
C VAL A 108 -0.01 -1.83 -4.07
N LYS A 109 -0.74 -1.25 -5.03
CA LYS A 109 -0.18 -0.33 -6.02
C LYS A 109 -0.76 1.05 -5.79
N LEU A 110 0.10 2.02 -5.46
CA LEU A 110 -0.32 3.40 -5.22
C LEU A 110 -0.10 4.23 -6.49
N SER A 111 -1.19 4.77 -7.03
CA SER A 111 -1.17 5.67 -8.17
C SER A 111 -0.77 7.08 -7.72
N ASN A 112 -0.01 7.79 -8.56
CA ASN A 112 0.24 9.21 -8.34
C ASN A 112 -0.91 10.10 -8.83
N SER A 113 -1.80 9.54 -9.68
CA SER A 113 -2.93 10.25 -10.31
C SER A 113 -2.51 11.49 -11.11
N ILE A 114 -1.29 11.52 -11.65
CA ILE A 114 -0.70 12.71 -12.28
C ILE A 114 -1.50 13.24 -13.49
N PHE A 115 -2.31 12.41 -14.13
CA PHE A 115 -3.18 12.79 -15.27
C PHE A 115 -4.67 12.91 -14.90
N ASP A 116 -5.01 12.80 -13.62
CA ASP A 116 -6.38 12.91 -13.15
C ASP A 116 -6.48 13.93 -12.01
N ALA A 117 -6.86 15.15 -12.37
CA ALA A 117 -7.09 16.23 -11.41
C ALA A 117 -8.24 15.93 -10.42
N THR A 118 -9.09 14.93 -10.71
CA THR A 118 -10.21 14.55 -9.83
C THR A 118 -9.83 13.50 -8.80
N PHE A 119 -8.72 12.78 -9.00
CA PHE A 119 -8.28 11.65 -8.17
C PHE A 119 -9.31 10.51 -8.00
N VAL A 120 -10.40 10.48 -8.76
CA VAL A 120 -11.48 9.48 -8.62
C VAL A 120 -11.66 8.61 -9.85
N ARG A 121 -11.09 8.95 -11.01
CA ARG A 121 -11.34 8.18 -12.26
C ARG A 121 -10.93 6.73 -12.15
N GLU A 122 -9.83 6.45 -11.45
CA GLU A 122 -9.35 5.07 -11.22
C GLU A 122 -10.25 4.29 -10.25
N SER A 123 -10.92 4.97 -9.32
CA SER A 123 -11.77 4.32 -8.31
C SER A 123 -13.17 3.98 -8.84
N ILE A 124 -13.66 4.69 -9.86
CA ILE A 124 -15.02 4.52 -10.41
C ILE A 124 -15.05 3.84 -11.78
N GLY A 125 -13.87 3.62 -12.37
CA GLY A 125 -13.68 3.08 -13.72
C GLY A 125 -13.65 1.56 -13.80
#